data_AF-A0AAD1A201-F1
#
_entry.id   AF-A0AAD1A201-F1
#
_cell.length_a   1.000
_cell.length_b   1.000
_cell.length_c   1.000
_cell.angle_alpha   90.00
_cell.angle_beta   90.00
_cell.angle_gamma   90.00
#
_symmetry.space_group_name_H-M   'P 1'
#
loop_
_entity.id
_entity.type
_entity.pdbx_description
1 polymer ?
#
loop_
_entity_poly.entity_id
_entity_poly.type
_entity_poly.pdbx_seq_one_letter_code
_entity_poly.pdbx_strand_id
1 'polypeptide(L)'
;MSVRTTALAAIAASPLLLAASAAFASPDRLQGAWVSDAAQCDQVFVARQGRLTFKKQKGDVWSGFIVSGKHVRGVRSTCDLISSKQKGDVLSFLLSCKDAITFDTMSVSVRFKDDNTLVRFDPDFPEVETRYNRCNR
;
A
#
# COMPACT_ATOMS: atom_id res chain seq x y z
N MET A 1 -49.20 52.45 29.50
CA MET A 1 -49.01 51.09 30.05
C MET A 1 -48.94 50.09 28.91
N SER A 2 -48.08 49.08 29.08
CA SER A 2 -47.83 47.87 28.25
C SER A 2 -46.93 47.99 27.00
N VAL A 3 -45.66 47.59 27.16
CA VAL A 3 -45.01 46.27 26.88
C VAL A 3 -44.30 46.30 25.51
N ARG A 4 -42.97 46.38 25.53
CA ARG A 4 -42.10 46.10 24.38
C ARG A 4 -41.38 44.78 24.64
N THR A 5 -41.77 43.76 23.89
CA THR A 5 -41.19 42.41 23.95
C THR A 5 -39.85 42.42 23.23
N THR A 6 -38.74 42.24 23.96
CA THR A 6 -37.41 42.03 23.38
C THR A 6 -37.20 40.54 23.11
N ALA A 7 -37.21 40.14 21.84
CA ALA A 7 -36.83 38.79 21.43
C ALA A 7 -35.30 38.68 21.37
N LEU A 8 -34.72 37.83 22.22
CA LEU A 8 -33.32 37.44 22.16
C LEU A 8 -33.17 36.30 21.14
N ALA A 9 -32.57 36.60 19.98
CA ALA A 9 -32.19 35.58 19.00
C ALA A 9 -30.90 34.88 19.47
N ALA A 10 -31.01 33.64 19.94
CA ALA A 10 -29.87 32.80 20.26
C ALA A 10 -29.27 32.24 18.95
N ILE A 11 -28.08 32.72 18.59
CA ILE A 11 -27.30 32.19 17.46
C ILE A 11 -26.64 30.89 17.96
N ALA A 12 -27.23 29.75 17.61
CA ALA A 12 -26.62 28.44 17.84
C ALA A 12 -25.45 28.25 16.86
N ALA A 13 -24.22 28.41 17.36
CA ALA A 13 -23.01 28.06 16.62
C ALA A 13 -22.85 26.53 16.65
N SER A 14 -23.33 25.84 15.60
CA SER A 14 -23.05 24.42 15.39
C SER A 14 -21.57 24.24 15.00
N PRO A 15 -20.77 23.46 15.74
CA PRO A 15 -19.42 23.14 15.32
C PRO A 15 -19.51 22.18 14.13
N LEU A 16 -19.07 22.64 12.96
CA LEU A 16 -18.80 21.75 11.82
C LEU A 16 -17.70 20.77 12.24
N LEU A 17 -18.12 19.55 12.59
CA LEU A 17 -17.23 18.40 12.69
C LEU A 17 -16.63 18.15 11.30
N LEU A 18 -15.40 18.63 11.08
CA LEU A 18 -14.58 18.18 9.96
C LEU A 18 -14.29 16.69 10.14
N ALA A 19 -15.14 15.83 9.58
CA ALA A 19 -14.81 14.44 9.37
C ALA A 19 -13.64 14.39 8.38
N ALA A 20 -12.42 14.18 8.88
CA ALA A 20 -11.28 13.87 8.04
C ALA A 20 -11.60 12.55 7.32
N SER A 21 -11.95 12.64 6.05
CA SER A 21 -12.12 11.48 5.18
C SER A 21 -10.78 10.78 5.04
N ALA A 22 -10.59 9.68 5.78
CA ALA A 22 -9.49 8.77 5.52
C ALA A 22 -9.64 8.28 4.07
N ALA A 23 -8.81 8.80 3.17
CA ALA A 23 -8.83 8.40 1.76
C ALA A 23 -8.66 6.88 1.68
N PHE A 24 -9.58 6.21 1.02
CA PHE A 24 -9.45 4.78 0.81
C PHE A 24 -8.27 4.53 -0.13
N ALA A 25 -7.26 3.83 0.36
CA ALA A 25 -6.12 3.37 -0.43
C ALA A 25 -6.61 2.28 -1.37
N SER A 26 -6.59 2.53 -2.68
CA SER A 26 -6.90 1.49 -3.66
C SER A 26 -5.70 0.53 -3.83
N PRO A 27 -5.94 -0.76 -4.10
CA PRO A 27 -4.90 -1.69 -4.55
C PRO A 27 -4.15 -1.17 -5.79
N ASP A 28 -4.80 -0.34 -6.61
CA ASP A 28 -4.19 0.27 -7.80
C ASP A 28 -3.01 1.17 -7.48
N ARG A 29 -2.90 1.69 -6.25
CA ARG A 29 -1.69 2.41 -5.83
C ARG A 29 -0.45 1.54 -5.83
N LEU A 30 -0.57 0.21 -5.77
CA LEU A 30 0.59 -0.69 -5.84
C LEU A 30 1.09 -0.96 -7.26
N GLN A 31 0.36 -0.58 -8.32
CA GLN A 31 0.76 -0.90 -9.70
C GLN A 31 2.19 -0.41 -9.99
N GLY A 32 3.00 -1.24 -10.64
CA GLY A 32 4.40 -0.93 -10.95
C GLY A 32 5.42 -1.71 -10.11
N ALA A 33 6.68 -1.29 -10.19
CA ALA A 33 7.81 -1.96 -9.54
C ALA A 33 8.21 -1.25 -8.24
N TRP A 34 8.59 -2.05 -7.25
CA TRP A 34 8.97 -1.61 -5.91
C TRP A 34 10.22 -2.34 -5.47
N VAL A 35 11.13 -1.66 -4.79
CA VAL A 35 12.35 -2.23 -4.21
C VAL A 35 12.39 -1.95 -2.73
N SER A 36 12.92 -2.87 -1.92
CA SER A 36 13.16 -2.60 -0.50
C SER A 36 14.28 -1.57 -0.34
N ASP A 37 14.33 -0.89 0.80
CA ASP A 37 15.42 0.03 1.16
C ASP A 37 16.82 -0.62 1.20
N ALA A 38 16.91 -1.94 1.26
CA ALA A 38 18.15 -2.70 1.14
C ALA A 38 18.75 -2.74 -0.29
N ALA A 39 18.06 -2.24 -1.32
CA ALA A 39 18.54 -2.27 -2.70
C ALA A 39 18.09 -1.08 -3.54
N GLN A 40 18.85 -0.80 -4.60
CA GLN A 40 18.52 0.23 -5.59
C GLN A 40 17.73 -0.36 -6.76
N CYS A 41 16.86 0.44 -7.38
CA CYS A 41 16.02 -0.01 -8.49
C CYS A 41 16.82 -0.59 -9.66
N ASP A 42 17.96 0.02 -9.99
CA ASP A 42 18.84 -0.41 -11.08
C ASP A 42 19.65 -1.66 -10.72
N GLN A 43 19.78 -2.04 -9.45
CA GLN A 43 20.39 -3.31 -9.04
C GLN A 43 19.44 -4.49 -9.25
N VAL A 44 18.14 -4.24 -9.11
CA VAL A 44 17.09 -5.26 -9.12
C VAL A 44 16.45 -5.39 -10.48
N PHE A 45 16.15 -4.27 -11.13
CA PHE A 45 15.34 -4.23 -12.33
C PHE A 45 16.15 -3.79 -13.55
N VAL A 46 15.69 -4.21 -14.72
CA VAL A 46 16.15 -3.74 -16.02
C VAL A 46 14.93 -3.46 -16.90
N ALA A 47 14.97 -2.31 -17.58
CA ALA A 47 13.97 -1.95 -18.56
C ALA A 47 14.11 -2.82 -19.81
N ARG A 48 13.02 -3.48 -20.21
CA ARG A 48 12.92 -4.23 -21.47
C ARG A 48 11.61 -3.86 -22.14
N GLN A 49 11.67 -3.36 -23.37
CA GLN A 49 10.49 -2.94 -24.13
C GLN A 49 9.58 -1.97 -23.33
N GLY A 50 10.19 -1.00 -22.63
CA GLY A 50 9.46 -0.01 -21.83
C GLY A 50 8.85 -0.54 -20.53
N ARG A 51 9.15 -1.78 -20.12
CA ARG A 51 8.68 -2.37 -18.86
C ARG A 51 9.84 -2.80 -17.99
N LEU A 52 9.74 -2.53 -16.69
CA LEU A 52 10.69 -3.06 -15.72
C LEU A 52 10.51 -4.58 -15.58
N THR A 53 11.64 -5.29 -15.56
CA THR A 53 11.72 -6.73 -15.36
C THR A 53 12.86 -7.03 -14.40
N PHE A 54 12.78 -8.13 -13.65
CA PHE A 54 13.88 -8.53 -12.77
C PHE A 54 15.15 -8.83 -13.58
N LYS A 55 16.28 -8.32 -13.11
CA LYS A 55 17.60 -8.80 -13.55
C LYS A 55 17.76 -10.26 -13.14
N LYS A 56 18.49 -11.02 -13.95
CA LYS A 56 18.82 -12.42 -13.64
C LYS A 56 19.91 -12.44 -12.57
N GLN A 57 19.52 -12.29 -11.30
CA GLN A 57 20.42 -12.31 -10.14
C GLN A 57 20.55 -13.73 -9.59
N LYS A 58 21.75 -14.10 -9.11
CA LYS A 58 21.96 -15.30 -8.29
C LYS A 58 21.97 -14.86 -6.82
N GLY A 59 21.05 -15.37 -6.00
CA GLY A 59 21.27 -15.42 -4.55
C GLY A 59 20.28 -14.70 -3.63
N ASP A 60 19.54 -13.68 -4.06
CA ASP A 60 18.86 -12.83 -3.06
C ASP A 60 17.40 -13.16 -2.78
N VAL A 61 17.10 -13.17 -1.48
CA VAL A 61 15.87 -13.70 -0.89
C VAL A 61 14.77 -12.64 -0.84
N TRP A 62 15.08 -11.34 -0.83
CA TRP A 62 14.11 -10.25 -1.05
C TRP A 62 14.79 -8.96 -1.52
N SER A 63 14.41 -8.46 -2.70
CA SER A 63 14.75 -7.09 -3.11
C SER A 63 13.76 -6.60 -4.17
N GLY A 64 12.47 -6.66 -3.86
CA GLY A 64 11.43 -6.00 -4.66
C GLY A 64 10.40 -6.90 -5.30
N PHE A 65 9.36 -6.26 -5.81
CA PHE A 65 8.20 -6.89 -6.44
C PHE A 65 7.64 -6.00 -7.55
N ILE A 66 6.90 -6.59 -8.48
CA ILE A 66 6.19 -5.90 -9.56
C ILE A 66 4.72 -6.26 -9.49
N VAL A 67 3.85 -5.25 -9.42
CA VAL A 67 2.40 -5.43 -9.51
C VAL A 67 1.91 -5.04 -10.90
N SER A 68 1.09 -5.90 -11.50
CA SER A 68 0.44 -5.67 -12.79
C SER A 68 -0.98 -6.25 -12.76
N GLY A 69 -1.97 -5.38 -12.66
CA GLY A 69 -3.35 -5.77 -12.41
C GLY A 69 -3.47 -6.47 -11.05
N LYS A 70 -3.98 -7.70 -11.06
CA LYS A 70 -4.12 -8.55 -9.87
C LYS A 70 -2.90 -9.44 -9.59
N HIS A 71 -1.85 -9.35 -10.41
CA HIS A 71 -0.68 -10.20 -10.33
C HIS A 71 0.47 -9.48 -9.63
N VAL A 72 1.10 -10.15 -8.67
CA VAL A 72 2.32 -9.72 -7.99
C VAL A 72 3.44 -10.67 -8.38
N ARG A 73 4.54 -10.15 -8.92
CA ARG A 73 5.73 -10.94 -9.25
C ARG A 73 6.85 -10.55 -8.30
N GLY A 74 7.30 -11.50 -7.49
CA GLY A 74 8.57 -11.43 -6.78
C GLY A 74 9.69 -12.08 -7.59
N VAL A 75 10.88 -12.16 -6.99
CA VAL A 75 12.06 -12.77 -7.61
C VAL A 75 11.88 -14.28 -7.83
N ARG A 76 11.30 -14.98 -6.84
CA ARG A 76 11.17 -16.45 -6.82
C ARG A 76 9.73 -16.96 -6.84
N SER A 77 8.77 -16.08 -6.65
CA SER A 77 7.36 -16.43 -6.55
C SER A 77 6.48 -15.47 -7.34
N THR A 78 5.32 -15.96 -7.72
CA THR A 78 4.23 -15.15 -8.29
C THR A 78 3.01 -15.32 -7.41
N CYS A 79 2.29 -14.24 -7.17
CA CYS A 79 1.07 -14.25 -6.40
C CYS A 79 -0.08 -13.57 -7.14
N ASP A 80 -1.29 -14.01 -6.85
CA ASP A 80 -2.54 -13.45 -7.35
C ASP A 80 -3.34 -12.86 -6.19
N LEU A 81 -3.88 -11.65 -6.40
CA LEU A 81 -4.76 -10.99 -5.45
C LEU A 81 -6.09 -11.73 -5.35
N ILE A 82 -6.36 -12.32 -4.18
CA ILE A 82 -7.66 -12.89 -3.85
C ILE A 82 -8.60 -11.78 -3.38
N SER A 83 -8.17 -11.01 -2.38
CA SER A 83 -8.97 -9.92 -1.81
C SER A 83 -8.09 -8.86 -1.15
N SER A 84 -8.64 -7.67 -0.96
CA SER A 84 -8.01 -6.59 -0.22
C SER A 84 -8.99 -5.98 0.76
N LYS A 85 -8.50 -5.55 1.92
CA LYS A 85 -9.28 -4.87 2.94
C LYS A 85 -8.48 -3.71 3.51
N GLN A 86 -9.14 -2.56 3.64
CA GLN A 86 -8.58 -1.41 4.33
C GLN A 86 -9.18 -1.26 5.74
N LYS A 87 -8.34 -0.96 6.72
CA LYS A 87 -8.73 -0.56 8.07
C LYS A 87 -7.84 0.60 8.51
N GLY A 88 -8.43 1.80 8.56
CA GLY A 88 -7.64 3.02 8.79
C GLY A 88 -6.62 3.23 7.68
N ASP A 89 -5.35 3.40 8.06
CA ASP A 89 -4.22 3.59 7.15
C ASP A 89 -3.59 2.26 6.66
N VAL A 90 -4.07 1.13 7.16
CA VAL A 90 -3.56 -0.20 6.80
C VAL A 90 -4.37 -0.79 5.66
N LEU A 91 -3.67 -1.16 4.58
CA LEU A 91 -4.21 -1.96 3.48
C LEU A 91 -3.65 -3.37 3.57
N SER A 92 -4.52 -4.34 3.79
CA SER A 92 -4.18 -5.76 3.86
C SER A 92 -4.66 -6.50 2.62
N PHE A 93 -3.85 -7.45 2.16
CA PHE A 93 -4.10 -8.27 0.98
C PHE A 93 -4.05 -9.74 1.35
N LEU A 94 -5.00 -10.51 0.84
CA LEU A 94 -4.91 -11.96 0.79
C LEU A 94 -4.41 -12.36 -0.60
N LEU A 95 -3.28 -13.06 -0.64
CA LEU A 95 -2.58 -13.43 -1.85
C LEU A 95 -2.48 -14.95 -1.96
N SER A 96 -2.80 -15.50 -3.14
CA SER A 96 -2.45 -16.88 -3.49
C SER A 96 -1.10 -16.86 -4.18
N CYS A 97 -0.07 -17.41 -3.56
CA CYS A 97 1.30 -17.42 -4.04
C CYS A 97 1.72 -18.81 -4.49
N LYS A 98 2.61 -18.85 -5.49
CA LYS A 98 3.29 -20.06 -5.93
C LYS A 98 4.75 -19.80 -6.24
N ASP A 99 5.58 -20.78 -5.96
CA ASP A 99 6.96 -20.86 -6.44
C ASP A 99 7.19 -22.16 -7.23
N ALA A 100 8.44 -22.57 -7.42
CA ALA A 100 8.77 -23.76 -8.20
C ALA A 100 8.30 -25.08 -7.54
N ILE A 101 8.02 -25.08 -6.24
CA ILE A 101 7.78 -26.28 -5.44
C ILE A 101 6.42 -26.23 -4.74
N THR A 102 5.99 -25.03 -4.32
CA THR A 102 4.90 -24.86 -3.36
C THR A 102 3.83 -23.87 -3.84
N PHE A 103 2.63 -24.08 -3.31
CA PHE A 103 1.49 -23.17 -3.40
C PHE A 103 1.04 -22.85 -1.98
N ASP A 104 0.86 -21.57 -1.67
CA ASP A 104 0.47 -21.12 -0.33
C ASP A 104 -0.39 -19.85 -0.42
N THR A 105 -1.23 -19.63 0.59
CA THR A 105 -2.01 -18.41 0.73
C THR A 105 -1.45 -17.59 1.88
N MET A 106 -1.10 -16.33 1.62
CA MET A 106 -0.54 -15.45 2.65
C MET A 106 -1.23 -14.10 2.73
N SER A 107 -1.21 -13.51 3.93
CA SER A 107 -1.66 -12.16 4.19
C SER A 107 -0.48 -11.20 4.16
N VAL A 108 -0.62 -10.05 3.51
CA VAL A 108 0.37 -8.98 3.49
C VAL A 108 -0.29 -7.68 3.86
N SER A 109 0.29 -6.94 4.81
CA SER A 109 -0.20 -5.63 5.22
C SER A 109 0.81 -4.54 4.89
N VAL A 110 0.31 -3.41 4.40
CA VAL A 110 1.11 -2.22 4.09
C VAL A 110 0.45 -0.94 4.59
N ARG A 111 1.29 0.05 4.88
CA ARG A 111 0.91 1.47 5.00
C ARG A 111 1.63 2.24 3.91
N PHE A 112 0.94 3.18 3.28
CA PHE A 112 1.57 4.12 2.37
C PHE A 112 2.04 5.34 3.17
N LYS A 113 3.29 5.74 2.99
CA LYS A 113 3.79 7.02 3.50
C LYS A 113 3.49 8.14 2.50
N ASP A 114 3.64 7.82 1.21
CA ASP A 114 3.27 8.65 0.06
C ASP A 114 3.07 7.76 -1.18
N ASP A 115 2.97 8.35 -2.38
CA ASP A 115 2.74 7.62 -3.63
C ASP A 115 3.94 6.76 -4.08
N ASN A 116 5.14 7.05 -3.59
CA ASN A 116 6.39 6.39 -3.96
C ASN A 116 7.03 5.61 -2.83
N THR A 117 6.49 5.68 -1.61
CA THR A 117 7.02 4.96 -0.46
C THR A 117 5.92 4.27 0.32
N LEU A 118 6.11 2.98 0.54
CA LEU A 118 5.27 2.17 1.41
C LEU A 118 6.10 1.44 2.47
N VAL A 119 5.41 0.99 3.50
CA VAL A 119 5.97 0.17 4.56
C VAL A 119 5.15 -1.11 4.65
N ARG A 120 5.80 -2.25 4.51
CA ARG A 120 5.24 -3.57 4.82
C ARG A 120 5.55 -3.88 6.28
N PHE A 121 4.59 -4.45 6.98
CA PHE A 121 4.74 -4.86 8.38
C PHE A 121 3.77 -6.01 8.69
N ASP A 122 4.03 -6.72 9.78
CA ASP A 122 3.07 -7.66 10.35
C ASP A 122 2.18 -6.92 11.37
N PRO A 123 0.85 -6.93 11.25
CA PRO A 123 -0.02 -6.31 12.24
C PRO A 123 0.16 -6.82 13.68
N ASP A 124 0.62 -8.05 13.87
CA ASP A 124 0.87 -8.64 15.18
C ASP A 124 2.26 -8.22 15.74
N PHE A 125 3.17 -7.77 14.87
CA PHE A 125 4.51 -7.27 15.20
C PHE A 125 4.81 -5.95 14.46
N PRO A 126 4.07 -4.87 14.77
CA PRO A 126 4.08 -3.64 13.97
C PRO A 126 5.42 -2.89 13.98
N GLU A 127 6.31 -3.18 14.92
CA GLU A 127 7.67 -2.67 14.98
C GLU A 127 8.62 -3.30 13.95
N VAL A 128 8.27 -4.48 13.42
CA VAL A 128 9.04 -5.17 12.39
C VAL A 128 8.56 -4.73 11.02
N GLU A 129 9.23 -3.71 10.51
CA GLU A 129 8.86 -3.06 9.26
C GLU A 129 9.90 -3.26 8.15
N THR A 130 9.45 -3.25 6.90
CA THR A 130 10.30 -3.18 5.71
C THR A 130 9.80 -2.07 4.81
N ARG A 131 10.65 -1.10 4.52
CA ARG A 131 10.31 0.00 3.62
C ARG A 131 10.53 -0.43 2.18
N TYR A 132 9.62 0.00 1.30
CA TYR A 132 9.77 -0.13 -0.14
C TYR A 132 9.61 1.21 -0.83
N ASN A 133 10.41 1.42 -1.86
CA ASN A 133 10.39 2.59 -2.72
C ASN A 133 9.98 2.19 -4.14
N ARG A 134 9.16 3.02 -4.78
CA ARG A 134 8.72 2.83 -6.16
C ARG A 134 9.88 3.08 -7.12
N CYS A 135 10.00 2.21 -8.10
CA CYS A 135 10.98 2.34 -9.17
C CYS A 135 10.36 3.00 -10.40
N ASN A 136 10.99 4.08 -10.86
CA ASN A 136 10.60 4.82 -12.05
C ASN A 136 11.61 4.58 -13.17
N ARG A 137 11.16 3.85 -14.20
CA ARG A 137 11.88 3.48 -15.43
C ARG A 137 12.98 2.44 -15.29
#